data_AF-A0A8T6ZM50-F1
#
_entry.id   AF-A0A8T6ZM50-F1
#
_cell.length_a   1.000
_cell.length_b   1.000
_cell.length_c   1.000
_cell.angle_alpha   90.00
_cell.angle_beta   90.00
_cell.angle_gamma   90.00
#
_symmetry.space_group_name_H-M   'P 1'
#
loop_
_entity.id
_entity.type
_entity.pdbx_description
1 polymer ?
#
loop_
_entity_poly.entity_id
_entity_poly.type
_entity_poly.pdbx_seq_one_letter_code
_entity_poly.pdbx_strand_id
1 'polypeptide(L)'
;HIERELMLIKVRAVGKEREEMKRMADIFRGRIIDVTEKTYTIELTGASDKLDAFIEAIDAAAILETVRTGGSGIGRGERILKV
;
A
#
# COMPACT_ATOMS: atom_id res chain seq x y z
N HIS A 1 14.00 -9.91 13.20
CA HIS A 1 13.05 -8.85 13.59
C HIS A 1 11.79 -9.00 12.74
N ILE A 2 10.69 -8.36 13.11
CA ILE A 2 9.52 -8.18 12.25
C ILE A 2 9.53 -6.71 11.87
N GLU A 3 9.45 -6.41 10.58
CA GLU A 3 9.36 -5.06 10.05
C GLU A 3 8.05 -4.91 9.30
N ARG A 4 7.40 -3.77 9.50
CA ARG A 4 6.20 -3.38 8.79
C ARG A 4 6.25 -1.91 8.44
N GLU A 5 5.62 -1.59 7.34
CA GLU A 5 5.44 -0.25 6.84
C GLU A 5 3.96 -0.09 6.41
N LEU A 6 3.45 1.11 6.60
CA LEU A 6 2.14 1.54 6.12
C LEU A 6 2.34 2.48 4.92
N MET A 7 1.56 2.28 3.87
CA MET A 7 1.51 3.14 2.70
C MET A 7 0.07 3.52 2.39
N LEU A 8 -0.13 4.81 2.12
CA LEU A 8 -1.32 5.32 1.47
C LEU A 8 -0.95 5.71 0.05
N ILE A 9 -1.70 5.21 -0.92
CA ILE A 9 -1.47 5.49 -2.34
C ILE A 9 -2.76 5.93 -3.01
N LYS A 10 -2.72 7.13 -3.58
CA LYS A 10 -3.82 7.70 -4.35
C LYS A 10 -3.57 7.41 -5.83
N VAL A 11 -4.55 6.78 -6.46
CA VAL A 11 -4.48 6.39 -7.86
C VAL A 11 -5.67 6.95 -8.63
N ARG A 12 -5.45 7.23 -9.91
CA ARG A 12 -6.51 7.44 -10.89
C ARG A 12 -7.23 6.11 -11.10
N ALA A 13 -8.55 6.16 -11.11
CA ALA A 13 -9.38 4.98 -11.33
C ALA A 13 -10.68 5.40 -12.05
N VAL A 14 -10.68 5.33 -13.38
CA VAL A 14 -11.84 5.66 -14.22
C VAL A 14 -12.28 4.48 -15.08
N GLY A 15 -13.59 4.32 -15.28
CA GLY A 15 -14.15 3.27 -16.12
C GLY A 15 -13.65 1.87 -15.73
N LYS A 16 -12.99 1.18 -16.68
CA LYS A 16 -12.49 -0.20 -16.51
C LYS A 16 -11.33 -0.31 -15.51
N GLU A 17 -10.54 0.75 -15.34
CA GLU A 17 -9.40 0.77 -14.40
C GLU A 17 -9.86 0.56 -12.95
N ARG A 18 -11.11 0.90 -12.63
CA ARG A 18 -11.66 0.76 -11.27
C ARG A 18 -11.71 -0.69 -10.82
N GLU A 19 -12.08 -1.61 -11.71
CA GLU A 19 -12.10 -3.02 -11.36
C GLU A 19 -10.68 -3.57 -11.21
N GLU A 20 -9.75 -3.11 -12.04
CA GLU A 20 -8.35 -3.52 -11.99
C GLU A 20 -7.66 -3.02 -10.71
N MET A 21 -7.82 -1.75 -10.36
CA MET A 21 -7.30 -1.20 -9.10
C MET A 21 -7.90 -1.90 -7.88
N LYS A 22 -9.19 -2.24 -7.92
CA LYS A 22 -9.82 -3.03 -6.85
C LYS A 22 -9.22 -4.43 -6.76
N ARG A 23 -9.05 -5.14 -7.89
CA ARG A 23 -8.39 -6.45 -7.90
C ARG A 23 -6.95 -6.38 -7.37
N MET A 24 -6.20 -5.34 -7.71
CA MET A 24 -4.85 -5.12 -7.20
C MET A 24 -4.84 -4.89 -5.70
N ALA A 25 -5.74 -4.04 -5.20
CA ALA A 25 -5.92 -3.88 -3.75
C ALA A 25 -6.22 -5.22 -3.07
N ASP A 26 -7.15 -6.02 -3.61
CA ASP A 26 -7.53 -7.31 -3.03
C ASP A 26 -6.36 -8.32 -3.03
N ILE A 27 -5.62 -8.44 -4.14
CA ILE A 27 -4.45 -9.33 -4.28
C ILE A 27 -3.36 -8.99 -3.25
N PHE A 28 -3.07 -7.71 -3.09
CA PHE A 28 -2.08 -7.24 -2.12
C PHE A 28 -2.64 -7.10 -0.71
N ARG A 29 -3.90 -7.48 -0.48
CA ARG A 29 -4.60 -7.34 0.81
C ARG A 29 -4.58 -5.90 1.33
N GLY A 30 -4.64 -4.94 0.41
CA GLY A 30 -4.88 -3.53 0.68
C GLY A 30 -6.37 -3.25 0.91
N ARG A 31 -6.66 -2.04 1.36
CA ARG A 31 -8.02 -1.57 1.61
C ARG A 31 -8.23 -0.26 0.89
N ILE A 32 -9.29 -0.16 0.10
CA ILE A 32 -9.70 1.13 -0.46
C ILE A 32 -10.38 1.92 0.67
N ILE A 33 -9.77 3.03 1.06
CA ILE A 33 -10.22 3.88 2.19
C ILE A 33 -10.92 5.17 1.74
N ASP A 34 -10.75 5.56 0.48
CA ASP A 34 -11.43 6.71 -0.12
C ASP A 34 -11.73 6.45 -1.60
N VAL A 35 -12.87 6.93 -2.06
CA VAL A 35 -13.41 6.69 -3.40
C VAL A 35 -14.04 7.97 -3.95
N THR A 36 -13.59 8.39 -5.14
CA THR A 36 -14.27 9.40 -5.94
C THR A 36 -14.63 8.83 -7.32
N GLU A 37 -15.24 9.64 -8.19
CA GLU A 37 -15.48 9.26 -9.59
C GLU A 37 -14.20 8.98 -10.37
N LYS A 38 -13.09 9.64 -9.99
CA LYS A 38 -11.84 9.61 -10.75
C LYS A 38 -10.67 8.99 -10.01
N THR A 39 -10.80 8.74 -8.71
CA THR A 39 -9.69 8.29 -7.86
C THR A 39 -10.10 7.23 -6.85
N TYR A 40 -9.10 6.44 -6.45
CA TYR A 40 -9.12 5.66 -5.21
C TYR A 40 -7.93 6.06 -4.34
N THR A 41 -8.12 6.02 -3.03
CA THR A 41 -7.00 5.96 -2.09
C THR A 41 -6.98 4.58 -1.45
N ILE A 42 -5.84 3.91 -1.56
CA ILE A 42 -5.64 2.53 -1.09
C ILE A 42 -4.64 2.57 0.07
N GLU A 43 -5.03 1.96 1.17
CA GLU A 43 -4.18 1.66 2.32
C GLU A 43 -3.54 0.28 2.14
N LEU A 44 -2.21 0.20 2.26
CA LEU A 44 -1.47 -1.06 2.25
C LEU A 44 -0.53 -1.14 3.45
N THR A 45 -0.51 -2.31 4.08
CA THR A 45 0.46 -2.65 5.13
C THR A 45 1.25 -3.90 4.72
N GLY A 46 2.56 -3.83 4.87
CA GLY A 46 3.47 -4.83 4.33
C GLY A 46 4.88 -4.72 4.90
N ALA A 47 5.76 -5.63 4.49
CA ALA A 47 7.18 -5.31 4.47
C ALA A 47 7.43 -4.38 3.27
N SER A 48 8.53 -3.63 3.26
CA SER A 48 8.78 -2.61 2.23
C SER A 48 8.81 -3.21 0.82
N ASP A 49 9.36 -4.40 0.65
CA ASP A 49 9.35 -5.17 -0.61
C ASP A 49 7.94 -5.43 -1.17
N LYS A 50 6.98 -5.74 -0.30
CA LYS A 50 5.57 -5.91 -0.69
C LYS A 50 4.96 -4.60 -1.17
N LEU A 51 5.30 -3.47 -0.54
CA LEU A 51 4.79 -2.17 -0.93
C LEU A 51 5.42 -1.71 -2.26
N ASP A 52 6.71 -1.97 -2.44
CA ASP A 52 7.43 -1.71 -3.69
C ASP A 52 6.82 -2.53 -4.83
N ALA A 53 6.58 -3.83 -4.60
CA ALA A 53 5.91 -4.69 -5.57
C ALA A 53 4.48 -4.23 -5.92
N PHE A 54 3.76 -3.57 -5.00
CA PHE A 54 2.45 -2.99 -5.32
C PHE A 54 2.59 -1.80 -6.27
N ILE A 55 3.58 -0.93 -6.04
CA ILE A 55 3.87 0.22 -6.88
C ILE A 55 4.30 -0.24 -8.28
N GLU A 56 5.12 -1.28 -8.38
CA GLU A 56 5.58 -1.85 -9.65
C GLU A 56 4.47 -2.60 -10.42
N ALA A 57 3.47 -3.15 -9.71
CA ALA A 57 2.37 -3.89 -10.32
C ALA A 57 1.30 -2.99 -10.97
N ILE A 58 1.25 -1.70 -10.62
CA ILE A 58 0.30 -0.74 -11.18
C ILE A 58 1.00 0.19 -12.17
N ASP A 59 0.24 0.73 -13.12
CA ASP A 59 0.76 1.73 -14.05
C ASP A 59 1.21 2.99 -13.29
N ALA A 60 2.49 3.36 -13.42
CA ALA A 60 3.05 4.56 -12.81
C ALA A 60 2.30 5.83 -13.20
N ALA A 61 1.70 5.90 -14.39
CA ALA A 61 0.89 7.04 -14.83
C ALA A 61 -0.45 7.15 -14.09
N ALA A 62 -0.93 6.06 -13.49
CA ALA A 62 -2.12 6.05 -12.65
C ALA A 62 -1.84 6.56 -11.23
N ILE A 63 -0.59 6.56 -10.76
CA ILE A 63 -0.23 7.01 -9.42
C ILE A 63 -0.27 8.54 -9.37
N LEU A 64 -1.09 9.07 -8.46
CA LEU A 64 -1.23 10.52 -8.26
C LEU A 64 -0.42 10.98 -7.05
N GLU A 65 -0.37 10.17 -6.00
CA GLU A 65 0.28 10.51 -4.73
C GLU A 65 0.62 9.23 -3.96
N THR A 66 1.75 9.22 -3.27
CA THR A 66 2.15 8.12 -2.39
C THR A 66 2.73 8.68 -1.09
N VAL A 67 2.25 8.18 0.05
CA VAL A 67 2.73 8.53 1.38
C VAL A 67 3.13 7.26 2.11
N ARG A 68 4.34 7.24 2.65
CA ARG A 68 4.94 6.08 3.31
C ARG A 68 5.42 6.45 4.70
N THR A 69 5.16 5.59 5.68
CA THR A 69 5.61 5.81 7.06
C THR A 69 7.09 5.50 7.27
N GLY A 70 7.72 4.77 6.35
CA GLY A 70 8.98 4.08 6.59
C GLY A 70 8.81 2.84 7.47
N GLY A 71 9.90 2.09 7.62
CA GLY A 71 9.94 0.84 8.36
C GLY A 71 9.80 1.03 9.87
N SER A 72 8.85 0.31 10.47
CA SER A 72 8.74 0.12 11.92
C SER A 72 9.04 -1.32 12.26
N GLY A 73 10.00 -1.53 13.17
CA GLY A 73 10.55 -2.83 13.47
C GLY A 73 10.46 -3.21 14.94
N ILE A 74 10.21 -4.50 15.22
CA ILE A 74 10.31 -5.09 16.55
C ILE A 74 11.20 -6.34 16.55
N GLY A 75 11.95 -6.54 17.63
CA GLY A 75 12.69 -7.78 17.87
C GLY A 75 11.75 -8.99 17.89
N ARG A 76 12.24 -10.16 17.46
CA ARG A 76 11.46 -11.41 17.55
C ARG A 76 11.73 -12.08 18.89
N GLY A 77 10.69 -12.70 19.47
CA GLY A 77 10.80 -13.47 20.70
C GLY A 77 11.29 -12.60 21.86
N GLU A 78 12.30 -13.11 22.58
CA GLU A 78 12.83 -12.48 23.80
C GLU A 78 13.72 -11.26 23.54
N ARG A 79 13.97 -10.87 22.28
CA ARG A 79 14.78 -9.69 21.95
C ARG A 79 13.98 -8.41 22.14
N ILE A 80 14.22 -7.72 23.26
CA ILE A 80 13.53 -6.49 23.65
C ILE A 80 14.48 -5.29 23.55
N LEU A 81 14.05 -4.24 22.84
CA LEU A 81 14.68 -2.92 22.93
C LEU A 81 13.97 -2.14 24.04
N LYS A 82 14.70 -1.79 25.10
CA LYS A 82 14.16 -1.00 26.21
C LYS A 82 14.30 0.49 25.88
N VAL A 83 13.27 1.25 26.23
CA VAL A 83 13.27 2.72 26.23
C VAL A 83 14.06 3.23 27.43
#